data_AF-G0J7T2-F1
#
_entry.id   AF-G0J7T2-F1
#
_cell.length_a   1.000
_cell.length_b   1.000
_cell.length_c   1.000
_cell.angle_alpha   90.00
_cell.angle_beta   90.00
_cell.angle_gamma   90.00
#
_symmetry.space_group_name_H-M   'P 1'
#
loop_
_entity.id
_entity.type
_entity.pdbx_description
1 polymer ?
#
loop_
_entity_poly.entity_id
_entity_poly.type
_entity_poly.pdbx_seq_one_letter_code
_entity_poly.pdbx_strand_id
1 'polypeptide(L)'
;MLVCKNCFSDKELRAFIESLGKSDDCYVCGSKNIAVIELTELLDFFQEFLENFRRSETGVPLRSKIQESWSFFSSLDSASKILNVAIGKINTEIENSNDLVDYKGEIISNYSYWYELKEILKTERRFIPDIDKIEELRWDGFFNTQYELTPDVKLYRARVHHQSGKRAYNSSEMMCPSPDLAKGGRANPIGIPFLYLSDNPATVLYEVRASYLDELSIGEFHLLSEKNAIRIVDFTEDTPLFQPDQKIETTIKSRLLRDTISRDLSKPMRRYDTEVDYIPTQFICEFIKVYTGASGIRFSSSLHPEGNNVVIFDQDLMECTKVTLKKVSLVNLGSTELK
;
A
#
# COMPACT_ATOMS: atom_id res chain seq x y z
N MET A 1 -25.90 24.09 2.10
CA MET A 1 -24.50 24.54 2.03
C MET A 1 -23.88 23.86 0.84
N LEU A 2 -23.50 24.63 -0.17
CA LEU A 2 -22.99 24.10 -1.44
C LEU A 2 -21.50 23.76 -1.34
N VAL A 3 -21.15 22.54 -1.70
CA VAL A 3 -19.78 22.02 -1.74
C VAL A 3 -19.43 21.63 -3.17
N CYS A 4 -18.15 21.73 -3.55
CA CYS A 4 -17.66 21.32 -4.87
C CYS A 4 -16.50 20.34 -4.76
N LYS A 5 -16.08 19.77 -5.90
CA LYS A 5 -14.93 18.87 -5.99
C LYS A 5 -13.63 19.43 -5.37
N ASN A 6 -13.42 20.75 -5.42
CA ASN A 6 -12.19 21.36 -4.91
C ASN A 6 -12.13 21.36 -3.37
N CYS A 7 -13.22 21.03 -2.68
CA CYS A 7 -13.22 20.87 -1.23
C CYS A 7 -12.63 19.54 -0.77
N PHE A 8 -12.52 18.55 -1.66
CA PHE A 8 -12.13 17.17 -1.37
C PHE A 8 -10.92 16.75 -2.20
N SER A 9 -10.14 15.79 -1.70
CA SER A 9 -9.07 15.13 -2.46
C SER A 9 -9.44 13.70 -2.87
N ASP A 10 -10.48 13.13 -2.26
CA ASP A 10 -11.00 11.81 -2.61
C ASP A 10 -11.49 11.76 -4.06
N LYS A 11 -10.91 10.88 -4.88
CA LYS A 11 -11.14 10.82 -6.33
C LYS A 11 -12.58 10.47 -6.70
N GLU A 12 -13.21 9.55 -5.97
CA GLU A 12 -14.56 9.08 -6.28
C GLU A 12 -15.59 10.13 -5.89
N LEU A 13 -15.43 10.77 -4.72
CA LEU A 13 -16.31 11.87 -4.33
C LEU A 13 -16.20 13.06 -5.29
N ARG A 14 -14.99 13.38 -5.75
CA ARG A 14 -14.79 14.44 -6.75
C ARG A 14 -15.53 14.13 -8.05
N ALA A 15 -15.42 12.91 -8.57
CA ALA A 15 -16.13 12.47 -9.76
C ALA A 15 -17.65 12.46 -9.56
N PHE A 16 -18.13 12.00 -8.40
CA PHE A 16 -19.54 12.04 -8.02
C PHE A 16 -20.11 13.46 -8.09
N ILE A 17 -19.43 14.44 -7.47
CA ILE A 17 -19.84 15.86 -7.50
C ILE A 17 -19.83 16.41 -8.92
N GLU A 18 -18.83 16.06 -9.75
CA GLU A 18 -18.76 16.51 -11.15
C GLU A 18 -19.92 15.97 -12.00
N SER A 19 -20.35 14.74 -11.75
CA SER A 19 -21.40 14.07 -12.53
C SER A 19 -22.83 14.54 -12.20
N LEU A 20 -23.10 14.85 -10.93
CA LEU A 20 -24.44 15.25 -10.47
C LEU A 20 -24.59 16.76 -10.29
N GLY A 21 -23.47 17.47 -10.11
CA GLY A 21 -23.48 18.85 -9.69
C GLY A 21 -24.02 19.81 -10.73
N LYS A 22 -24.66 20.87 -10.26
CA LYS A 22 -25.07 22.02 -11.06
C LYS A 22 -24.01 23.13 -10.98
N SER A 23 -23.91 23.97 -12.00
CA SER A 23 -23.00 25.12 -11.96
C SER A 23 -23.48 26.19 -10.99
N ASP A 24 -22.68 26.47 -9.96
CA ASP A 24 -22.91 27.56 -8.99
C ASP A 24 -21.58 27.94 -8.31
N ASP A 25 -21.63 28.85 -7.34
CA ASP A 25 -20.51 29.22 -6.50
C ASP A 25 -20.41 28.33 -5.25
N CYS A 26 -19.22 27.79 -4.98
CA CYS A 26 -18.99 26.96 -3.81
C CYS A 26 -18.90 27.80 -2.53
N TYR A 27 -19.71 27.45 -1.53
CA TYR A 27 -19.72 28.15 -0.23
C TYR A 27 -18.45 27.93 0.59
N VAL A 28 -17.85 26.73 0.51
CA VAL A 28 -16.75 26.32 1.40
C VAL A 28 -15.40 26.88 0.96
N CYS A 29 -15.04 26.69 -0.31
CA CYS A 29 -13.75 27.11 -0.88
C CYS A 29 -13.81 28.39 -1.74
N GLY A 30 -15.00 28.92 -2.00
CA GLY A 30 -15.17 30.15 -2.79
C GLY A 30 -14.96 30.01 -4.30
N SER A 31 -14.75 28.79 -4.81
CA SER A 31 -14.66 28.52 -6.25
C SER A 31 -15.93 29.00 -6.97
N LYS A 32 -15.77 29.60 -8.15
CA LYS A 32 -16.84 30.23 -8.93
C LYS A 32 -17.27 29.39 -10.13
N ASN A 33 -18.56 29.41 -10.45
CA ASN A 33 -19.14 28.74 -11.63
C ASN A 33 -18.63 27.29 -11.82
N ILE A 34 -18.75 26.48 -10.77
CA ILE A 34 -18.26 25.10 -10.71
C ILE A 34 -19.40 24.14 -10.36
N ALA A 35 -19.28 22.88 -10.75
CA ALA A 35 -20.21 21.84 -10.31
C ALA A 35 -20.24 21.77 -8.77
N VAL A 36 -21.41 22.02 -8.20
CA VAL A 36 -21.70 21.93 -6.77
C VAL A 36 -22.87 21.02 -6.49
N ILE A 37 -22.86 20.43 -5.30
CA ILE A 37 -23.98 19.69 -4.71
C ILE A 37 -24.33 20.28 -3.35
N GLU A 38 -25.54 20.02 -2.85
CA GLU A 38 -25.86 20.34 -1.47
C GLU A 38 -25.20 19.33 -0.52
N LEU A 39 -24.59 19.80 0.57
CA LEU A 39 -23.98 18.90 1.57
C LEU A 39 -24.97 17.85 2.11
N THR A 40 -26.29 18.13 2.05
CA THR A 40 -27.34 17.18 2.44
C THR A 40 -27.26 15.87 1.66
N GLU A 41 -26.77 15.90 0.41
CA GLU A 41 -26.60 14.72 -0.44
C GLU A 41 -25.48 13.79 0.06
N LEU A 42 -24.60 14.26 0.96
CA LEU A 42 -23.49 13.50 1.53
C LEU A 42 -23.73 13.08 2.99
N LEU A 43 -24.91 13.39 3.58
CA LEU A 43 -25.13 13.15 5.01
C LEU A 43 -25.15 11.67 5.37
N ASP A 44 -25.69 10.81 4.51
CA ASP A 44 -25.70 9.37 4.75
C ASP A 44 -24.28 8.81 4.80
N PHE A 45 -23.41 9.25 3.89
CA PHE A 45 -21.99 8.95 3.91
C PHE A 45 -21.32 9.44 5.20
N PHE A 46 -21.56 10.69 5.62
CA PHE A 46 -20.97 11.21 6.86
C PHE A 46 -21.52 10.53 8.11
N GLN A 47 -22.79 10.14 8.13
CA GLN A 47 -23.39 9.36 9.21
C GLN A 47 -22.65 8.03 9.36
N GLU A 48 -22.61 7.23 8.28
CA GLU A 48 -21.91 5.93 8.30
C GLU A 48 -20.42 6.10 8.60
N PHE A 49 -19.76 7.11 8.03
CA PHE A 49 -18.34 7.34 8.28
C PHE A 49 -18.05 7.71 9.73
N LEU A 50 -18.79 8.67 10.31
CA LEU A 50 -18.54 9.11 11.69
C LEU A 50 -18.96 8.09 12.75
N GLU A 51 -19.85 7.15 12.41
CA GLU A 51 -20.15 5.99 13.26
C GLU A 51 -18.94 5.11 13.54
N ASN A 52 -17.85 5.21 12.76
CA ASN A 52 -16.63 4.44 12.95
C ASN A 52 -15.67 5.06 14.00
N PHE A 53 -16.02 6.22 14.55
CA PHE A 53 -15.23 6.94 15.55
C PHE A 53 -15.94 6.93 16.91
N ARG A 54 -15.16 7.21 17.95
CA ARG A 54 -15.64 7.51 19.29
C ARG A 54 -14.83 8.66 19.88
N ARG A 55 -15.41 9.41 20.83
CA ARG A 55 -14.62 10.37 21.63
C ARG A 55 -13.55 9.64 22.43
N SER A 56 -12.36 10.24 22.51
CA SER A 56 -11.22 9.71 23.24
C SER A 56 -10.37 10.85 23.80
N GLU A 57 -10.13 10.85 25.12
CA GLU A 57 -9.31 11.88 25.78
C GLU A 57 -7.85 11.87 25.30
N THR A 58 -7.35 10.71 24.87
CA THR A 58 -6.00 10.53 24.30
C THR A 58 -5.99 10.55 22.78
N GLY A 59 -7.15 10.82 22.17
CA GLY A 59 -7.32 10.87 20.72
C GLY A 59 -6.69 12.11 20.09
N VAL A 60 -6.97 12.29 18.81
CA VAL A 60 -6.60 13.49 18.05
C VAL A 60 -7.86 14.14 17.47
N PRO A 61 -7.82 15.44 17.13
CA PRO A 61 -8.98 16.11 16.54
C PRO A 61 -9.53 15.35 15.33
N LEU A 62 -10.86 15.17 15.24
CA LEU A 62 -11.52 14.43 14.15
C LEU A 62 -11.03 14.85 12.76
N ARG A 63 -10.98 16.15 12.49
CA ARG A 63 -10.48 16.69 11.21
C ARG A 63 -9.05 16.22 10.89
N SER A 64 -8.19 16.17 11.90
CA SER A 64 -6.80 15.75 11.76
C SER A 64 -6.73 14.24 11.54
N LYS A 65 -7.48 13.45 12.31
CA LYS A 65 -7.54 11.99 12.16
C LYS A 65 -7.95 11.58 10.74
N ILE A 66 -9.01 12.20 10.22
CA ILE A 66 -9.50 11.95 8.85
C ILE A 66 -8.44 12.38 7.83
N GLN A 67 -7.87 13.58 7.98
CA GLN A 67 -6.90 14.10 7.02
C GLN A 67 -5.60 13.27 6.98
N GLU A 68 -5.09 12.83 8.14
CA GLU A 68 -3.89 12.00 8.25
C GLU A 68 -4.10 10.60 7.67
N SER A 69 -5.28 10.01 7.89
CA SER A 69 -5.55 8.64 7.45
C SER A 69 -5.97 8.56 5.97
N TRP A 70 -6.68 9.57 5.46
CA TRP A 70 -7.36 9.49 4.16
C TRP A 70 -7.00 10.61 3.20
N SER A 71 -6.38 11.68 3.67
CA SER A 71 -6.25 12.94 2.92
C SER A 71 -7.56 13.42 2.29
N PHE A 72 -8.70 13.08 2.91
CA PHE A 72 -10.04 13.14 2.28
C PHE A 72 -10.45 14.55 1.84
N PHE A 73 -10.15 15.56 2.67
CA PHE A 73 -10.43 16.96 2.34
C PHE A 73 -9.23 17.62 1.66
N SER A 74 -9.48 18.70 0.92
CA SER A 74 -8.44 19.52 0.30
C SER A 74 -7.56 20.27 1.31
N SER A 75 -8.09 20.52 2.51
CA SER A 75 -7.44 21.27 3.58
C SER A 75 -8.16 21.06 4.91
N LEU A 76 -7.47 21.31 6.03
CA LEU A 76 -8.06 21.26 7.36
C LEU A 76 -9.16 22.34 7.56
N ASP A 77 -9.09 23.47 6.86
CA ASP A 77 -10.14 24.50 6.88
C ASP A 77 -11.42 23.98 6.20
N SER A 78 -11.28 23.36 5.02
CA SER A 78 -12.42 22.72 4.35
C SER A 78 -13.00 21.58 5.20
N ALA A 79 -12.14 20.77 5.81
CA ALA A 79 -12.54 19.72 6.74
C ALA A 79 -13.39 20.29 7.88
N SER A 80 -12.90 21.32 8.58
CA SER A 80 -13.64 21.94 9.68
C SER A 80 -15.00 22.51 9.28
N LYS A 81 -15.06 23.26 8.18
CA LYS A 81 -16.32 23.85 7.67
C LYS A 81 -17.34 22.78 7.32
N ILE A 82 -16.92 21.73 6.61
CA ILE A 82 -17.82 20.67 6.15
C ILE A 82 -18.27 19.80 7.32
N LEU A 83 -17.32 19.31 8.12
CA LEU A 83 -17.61 18.40 9.24
C LEU A 83 -18.52 19.07 10.27
N ASN A 84 -18.31 20.32 10.65
CA ASN A 84 -19.16 20.99 11.65
C ASN A 84 -20.62 21.12 11.17
N VAL A 85 -20.85 21.34 9.86
CA VAL A 85 -22.22 21.39 9.32
C VAL A 85 -22.82 19.99 9.19
N ALA A 86 -22.03 18.99 8.80
CA ALA A 86 -22.48 17.60 8.72
C ALA A 86 -22.86 17.07 10.12
N ILE A 87 -21.99 17.26 11.12
CA ILE A 87 -22.18 16.86 12.52
C ILE A 87 -23.48 17.43 13.08
N GLY A 88 -23.79 18.70 12.83
CA GLY A 88 -25.05 19.32 13.27
C GLY A 88 -26.32 18.76 12.62
N LYS A 89 -26.21 17.84 11.66
CA LYS A 89 -27.31 17.26 10.89
C LYS A 89 -27.41 15.73 10.95
N ILE A 90 -26.47 15.08 11.62
CA ILE A 90 -26.40 13.62 11.73
C ILE A 90 -26.47 13.21 13.21
N ASN A 91 -26.79 11.95 13.47
CA ASN A 91 -26.85 11.41 14.83
C ASN A 91 -25.49 10.85 15.23
N THR A 92 -24.73 11.62 16.01
CA THR A 92 -23.40 11.23 16.49
C THR A 92 -23.13 11.80 17.88
N GLU A 93 -22.26 11.15 18.64
CA GLU A 93 -21.76 11.68 19.91
C GLU A 93 -20.70 12.78 19.72
N ILE A 94 -20.19 12.99 18.51
CA ILE A 94 -19.19 14.03 18.22
C ILE A 94 -19.91 15.37 18.08
N GLU A 95 -19.48 16.41 18.81
CA GLU A 95 -20.10 17.74 18.79
C GLU A 95 -19.49 18.63 17.70
N ASN A 96 -18.19 18.49 17.42
CA ASN A 96 -17.51 19.31 16.42
C ASN A 96 -16.22 18.67 15.89
N SER A 97 -15.67 19.24 14.82
CA SER A 97 -14.48 18.74 14.12
C SER A 97 -13.16 18.79 14.91
N ASN A 98 -13.12 19.49 16.05
CA ASN A 98 -11.96 19.53 16.95
C ASN A 98 -12.05 18.55 18.11
N ASP A 99 -13.18 17.84 18.28
CA ASP A 99 -13.29 16.82 19.31
C ASP A 99 -12.20 15.78 19.13
N LEU A 100 -11.58 15.39 20.25
CA LEU A 100 -10.58 14.34 20.26
C LEU A 100 -11.28 13.00 20.10
N VAL A 101 -10.90 12.29 19.05
CA VAL A 101 -11.51 11.02 18.67
C VAL A 101 -10.46 9.96 18.43
N ASP A 102 -10.90 8.72 18.48
CA ASP A 102 -10.19 7.60 17.89
C ASP A 102 -11.18 6.68 17.17
N TYR A 103 -10.66 5.72 16.41
CA TYR A 103 -11.49 4.69 15.81
C TYR A 103 -12.18 3.84 16.90
N LYS A 104 -13.33 3.25 16.58
CA LYS A 104 -13.97 2.27 17.47
C LYS A 104 -13.09 1.03 17.66
N GLY A 105 -13.31 0.35 18.79
CA GLY A 105 -12.49 -0.77 19.24
C GLY A 105 -12.35 -1.90 18.21
N GLU A 106 -13.39 -2.18 17.43
CA GLU A 106 -13.38 -3.22 16.39
C GLU A 106 -12.46 -2.89 15.20
N ILE A 107 -12.31 -1.61 14.87
CA ILE A 107 -11.37 -1.16 13.83
C ILE A 107 -9.96 -1.23 14.37
N ILE A 108 -9.75 -0.75 15.61
CA ILE A 108 -8.45 -0.78 16.27
C ILE A 108 -7.96 -2.22 16.38
N SER A 109 -8.79 -3.13 16.90
CA SER A 109 -8.44 -4.53 17.12
C SER A 109 -8.01 -5.22 15.83
N ASN A 110 -8.59 -4.85 14.69
CA ASN A 110 -8.28 -5.45 13.40
C ASN A 110 -6.83 -5.21 12.96
N TYR A 111 -6.41 -3.94 12.86
CA TYR A 111 -5.04 -3.64 12.42
C TYR A 111 -4.03 -3.77 13.56
N SER A 112 -4.45 -3.61 14.83
CA SER A 112 -3.52 -3.75 15.96
C SER A 112 -3.07 -5.19 16.17
N TYR A 113 -3.91 -6.16 15.80
CA TYR A 113 -3.57 -7.58 15.87
C TYR A 113 -2.33 -7.93 15.03
N TRP A 114 -2.04 -7.18 13.96
CA TRP A 114 -0.79 -7.33 13.23
C TRP A 114 0.45 -7.17 14.13
N TYR A 115 0.45 -6.24 15.07
CA TYR A 115 1.58 -6.06 15.99
C TYR A 115 1.74 -7.23 16.95
N GLU A 116 0.64 -7.80 17.43
CA GLU A 116 0.65 -9.00 18.27
C GLU A 116 1.14 -10.22 17.47
N LEU A 117 0.59 -10.43 16.28
CA LEU A 117 0.99 -11.50 15.38
C LEU A 117 2.49 -11.44 15.04
N LYS A 118 3.05 -10.24 14.84
CA LYS A 118 4.49 -10.06 14.63
C LYS A 118 5.31 -10.65 15.77
N GLU A 119 4.94 -10.35 17.02
CA GLU A 119 5.67 -10.86 18.18
C GLU A 119 5.52 -12.37 18.30
N ILE A 120 4.30 -12.90 18.12
CA ILE A 120 4.02 -14.35 18.12
C ILE A 120 4.90 -15.07 17.09
N LEU A 121 4.95 -14.57 15.85
CA LEU A 121 5.76 -15.15 14.78
C LEU A 121 7.26 -15.04 15.07
N LYS A 122 7.72 -13.97 15.71
CA LYS A 122 9.14 -13.81 16.01
C LYS A 122 9.60 -14.70 17.15
N THR A 123 8.81 -14.85 18.20
CA THR A 123 9.28 -15.37 19.49
C THR A 123 8.59 -16.63 20.00
N GLU A 124 7.38 -16.97 19.50
CA GLU A 124 6.56 -18.05 20.07
C GLU A 124 6.29 -19.19 19.07
N ARG A 125 5.42 -18.95 18.07
CA ARG A 125 4.89 -19.98 17.17
C ARG A 125 4.80 -19.46 15.73
N ARG A 126 5.72 -19.95 14.89
CA ARG A 126 5.87 -19.56 13.48
C ARG A 126 5.01 -20.34 12.52
N PHE A 127 5.01 -21.66 12.67
CA PHE A 127 4.39 -22.57 11.72
C PHE A 127 2.89 -22.76 11.93
N ILE A 128 2.43 -22.48 13.15
CA ILE A 128 1.03 -22.60 13.57
C ILE A 128 0.69 -21.35 14.39
N PRO A 129 0.65 -20.16 13.77
CA PRO A 129 0.14 -18.99 14.44
C PRO A 129 -1.38 -19.14 14.64
N ASP A 130 -1.99 -18.17 15.32
CA ASP A 130 -3.43 -18.16 15.58
C ASP A 130 -4.21 -17.78 14.30
N ILE A 131 -4.31 -18.75 13.39
CA ILE A 131 -5.00 -18.62 12.10
C ILE A 131 -6.51 -18.40 12.31
N ASP A 132 -7.10 -19.06 13.31
CA ASP A 132 -8.52 -18.88 13.66
C ASP A 132 -8.81 -17.40 13.91
N LYS A 133 -7.92 -16.69 14.62
CA LYS A 133 -8.08 -15.26 14.84
C LYS A 133 -8.02 -14.44 13.56
N ILE A 134 -7.15 -14.79 12.62
CA ILE A 134 -7.03 -14.12 11.32
C ILE A 134 -8.29 -14.35 10.47
N GLU A 135 -8.85 -15.56 10.50
CA GLU A 135 -10.11 -15.90 9.84
C GLU A 135 -11.30 -15.15 10.46
N GLU A 136 -11.38 -15.06 11.80
CA GLU A 136 -12.39 -14.24 12.49
C GLU A 136 -12.32 -12.77 12.04
N LEU A 137 -11.11 -12.25 11.85
CA LEU A 137 -10.85 -10.89 11.41
C LEU A 137 -11.06 -10.69 9.89
N ARG A 138 -11.31 -11.76 9.13
CA ARG A 138 -11.62 -11.75 7.69
C ARG A 138 -10.57 -11.05 6.84
N TRP A 139 -9.29 -11.22 7.20
CA TRP A 139 -8.18 -10.59 6.50
C TRP A 139 -8.07 -11.01 5.03
N ASP A 140 -8.49 -12.22 4.69
CA ASP A 140 -8.61 -12.71 3.32
C ASP A 140 -9.39 -11.72 2.43
N GLY A 141 -10.52 -11.21 2.94
CA GLY A 141 -11.36 -10.25 2.22
C GLY A 141 -10.74 -8.84 2.08
N PHE A 142 -9.75 -8.49 2.91
CA PHE A 142 -9.12 -7.17 2.88
C PHE A 142 -7.95 -7.06 1.90
N PHE A 143 -7.41 -8.21 1.50
CA PHE A 143 -6.38 -8.30 0.46
C PHE A 143 -6.95 -8.71 -0.90
N ASN A 144 -8.27 -8.62 -1.07
CA ASN A 144 -8.89 -8.81 -2.37
C ASN A 144 -8.23 -7.90 -3.41
N THR A 145 -7.77 -8.51 -4.50
CA THR A 145 -7.05 -7.94 -5.65
C THR A 145 -7.25 -6.44 -5.88
N GLN A 146 -6.14 -5.70 -5.98
CA GLN A 146 -6.17 -4.25 -6.24
C GLN A 146 -5.38 -3.82 -7.49
N TYR A 147 -4.57 -4.71 -8.07
CA TYR A 147 -3.83 -4.40 -9.28
C TYR A 147 -3.86 -5.56 -10.28
N GLU A 148 -4.23 -5.23 -11.52
CA GLU A 148 -4.23 -6.13 -12.66
C GLU A 148 -2.93 -5.92 -13.44
N LEU A 149 -2.00 -6.87 -13.31
CA LEU A 149 -0.75 -6.85 -14.06
C LEU A 149 -0.99 -7.49 -15.43
N THR A 150 -0.72 -6.72 -16.48
CA THR A 150 -0.92 -7.10 -17.88
C THR A 150 0.43 -7.26 -18.61
N PRO A 151 0.48 -7.94 -19.77
CA PRO A 151 1.73 -8.16 -20.53
C PRO A 151 2.44 -6.89 -21.00
N ASP A 152 1.76 -5.75 -21.13
CA ASP A 152 2.36 -4.48 -21.55
C ASP A 152 3.17 -3.80 -20.43
N VAL A 153 2.96 -4.20 -19.17
CA VAL A 153 3.70 -3.64 -18.03
C VAL A 153 5.13 -4.17 -18.02
N LYS A 154 6.09 -3.24 -18.10
CA LYS A 154 7.52 -3.53 -18.00
C LYS A 154 7.97 -3.58 -16.55
N LEU A 155 8.58 -4.68 -16.17
CA LEU A 155 9.19 -4.86 -14.87
C LEU A 155 10.69 -5.14 -15.02
N TYR A 156 11.46 -4.87 -13.98
CA TYR A 156 12.92 -4.92 -14.03
C TYR A 156 13.50 -5.70 -12.87
N ARG A 157 14.63 -6.36 -13.11
CA ARG A 157 15.45 -6.98 -12.07
C ARG A 157 16.92 -6.77 -12.35
N ALA A 158 17.70 -6.47 -11.32
CA ALA A 158 19.15 -6.39 -11.42
C ALA A 158 19.85 -7.60 -10.76
N ARG A 159 21.01 -7.98 -11.30
CA ARG A 159 21.96 -8.91 -10.67
C ARG A 159 23.37 -8.35 -10.78
N VAL A 160 23.99 -8.06 -9.64
CA VAL A 160 25.37 -7.58 -9.55
C VAL A 160 26.34 -8.69 -9.95
N HIS A 161 27.37 -8.36 -10.70
CA HIS A 161 28.44 -9.26 -11.08
C HIS A 161 29.51 -9.28 -9.98
N HIS A 162 29.96 -10.47 -9.60
CA HIS A 162 31.04 -10.62 -8.61
C HIS A 162 32.45 -10.54 -9.22
N GLN A 163 32.54 -10.38 -10.55
CA GLN A 163 33.79 -10.28 -11.31
C GLN A 163 33.56 -9.32 -12.50
N SER A 164 34.47 -8.38 -12.72
CA SER A 164 34.41 -7.41 -13.83
C SER A 164 34.76 -8.07 -15.17
N GLY A 165 34.28 -7.48 -16.27
CA GLY A 165 34.54 -7.91 -17.64
C GLY A 165 33.67 -9.09 -18.09
N LYS A 166 32.66 -9.46 -17.30
CA LYS A 166 31.71 -10.51 -17.68
C LYS A 166 30.67 -9.99 -18.66
N ARG A 167 30.18 -10.89 -19.52
CA ARG A 167 29.03 -10.61 -20.38
C ARG A 167 27.77 -10.50 -19.54
N ALA A 168 26.74 -9.84 -20.08
CA ALA A 168 25.41 -9.87 -19.48
C ALA A 168 24.98 -11.31 -19.20
N TYR A 169 24.27 -11.52 -18.10
CA TYR A 169 23.57 -12.78 -17.86
C TYR A 169 22.55 -13.05 -18.96
N ASN A 170 22.27 -14.31 -19.23
CA ASN A 170 21.19 -14.70 -20.12
C ASN A 170 19.84 -14.58 -19.41
N SER A 171 18.73 -14.55 -20.17
CA SER A 171 17.37 -14.42 -19.61
C SER A 171 17.04 -15.44 -18.52
N SER A 172 17.44 -16.71 -18.69
CA SER A 172 17.21 -17.77 -17.69
C SER A 172 17.97 -17.55 -16.38
N GLU A 173 19.14 -16.91 -16.44
CA GLU A 173 19.93 -16.57 -15.26
C GLU A 173 19.34 -15.38 -14.49
N MET A 174 18.42 -14.62 -15.09
CA MET A 174 17.72 -13.51 -14.43
C MET A 174 16.50 -13.97 -13.61
N MET A 175 16.05 -15.21 -13.77
CA MET A 175 14.93 -15.83 -13.03
C MET A 175 15.28 -16.04 -11.54
N CYS A 176 14.33 -16.42 -10.67
CA CYS A 176 14.65 -16.68 -9.25
C CYS A 176 15.42 -18.02 -9.11
N PRO A 177 16.29 -18.17 -8.09
CA PRO A 177 17.07 -19.39 -7.92
C PRO A 177 16.16 -20.60 -7.64
N SER A 178 16.68 -21.82 -7.84
CA SER A 178 15.99 -23.04 -7.44
C SER A 178 15.72 -23.08 -5.92
N PRO A 179 14.74 -23.88 -5.45
CA PRO A 179 14.43 -24.00 -4.02
C PRO A 179 15.66 -24.20 -3.12
N ASP A 180 16.59 -25.08 -3.50
CA ASP A 180 17.80 -25.38 -2.71
C ASP A 180 18.76 -24.18 -2.55
N LEU A 181 18.63 -23.16 -3.41
CA LEU A 181 19.47 -21.95 -3.43
C LEU A 181 18.69 -20.69 -3.05
N ALA A 182 17.37 -20.80 -2.86
CA ALA A 182 16.51 -19.68 -2.51
C ALA A 182 16.73 -19.26 -1.05
N LYS A 183 17.39 -18.12 -0.86
CA LYS A 183 17.57 -17.50 0.45
C LYS A 183 16.28 -16.83 0.93
N GLY A 184 16.15 -16.68 2.25
CA GLY A 184 15.08 -15.88 2.84
C GLY A 184 15.22 -14.41 2.44
N GLY A 185 14.13 -13.86 1.91
CA GLY A 185 13.99 -12.45 1.59
C GLY A 185 12.83 -11.83 2.37
N ARG A 186 12.47 -10.59 2.02
CA ARG A 186 11.39 -9.88 2.70
C ARG A 186 10.03 -10.55 2.60
N ALA A 187 9.76 -11.13 1.45
CA ALA A 187 8.47 -11.71 1.08
C ALA A 187 8.55 -13.23 1.10
N ASN A 188 9.70 -13.81 0.77
CA ASN A 188 9.83 -15.25 0.63
C ASN A 188 10.62 -15.87 1.80
N PRO A 189 10.14 -16.98 2.39
CA PRO A 189 10.95 -17.81 3.27
C PRO A 189 12.14 -18.44 2.54
N ILE A 190 13.13 -18.88 3.31
CA ILE A 190 14.20 -19.74 2.80
C ILE A 190 13.60 -21.02 2.18
N GLY A 191 14.13 -21.45 1.03
CA GLY A 191 13.64 -22.63 0.33
C GLY A 191 12.40 -22.41 -0.56
N ILE A 192 11.76 -21.23 -0.48
CA ILE A 192 10.58 -20.89 -1.29
C ILE A 192 10.97 -19.75 -2.23
N PRO A 193 11.12 -20.00 -3.55
CA PRO A 193 11.52 -18.96 -4.49
C PRO A 193 10.36 -18.03 -4.86
N PHE A 194 10.49 -16.73 -4.62
CA PHE A 194 9.66 -15.69 -5.24
C PHE A 194 10.52 -14.82 -6.18
N LEU A 195 9.91 -14.32 -7.26
CA LEU A 195 10.57 -13.46 -8.24
C LEU A 195 10.40 -11.99 -7.84
N TYR A 196 11.51 -11.36 -7.47
CA TYR A 196 11.57 -9.92 -7.15
C TYR A 196 11.85 -9.09 -8.40
N LEU A 197 10.96 -8.14 -8.66
CA LEU A 197 11.01 -7.19 -9.75
C LEU A 197 10.72 -5.76 -9.23
N SER A 198 10.88 -4.76 -10.09
CA SER A 198 10.43 -3.39 -9.84
C SER A 198 9.84 -2.77 -11.10
N ASP A 199 8.90 -1.84 -10.95
CA ASP A 199 8.30 -1.08 -12.06
C ASP A 199 9.22 0.02 -12.64
N ASN A 200 10.38 0.25 -12.01
CA ASN A 200 11.32 1.29 -12.43
C ASN A 200 12.76 0.74 -12.53
N PRO A 201 13.45 0.93 -13.67
CA PRO A 201 14.80 0.41 -13.89
C PRO A 201 15.89 1.10 -13.06
N ALA A 202 15.63 2.29 -12.52
CA ALA A 202 16.54 2.93 -11.57
C ALA A 202 16.42 2.29 -10.18
N THR A 203 15.21 1.95 -9.75
CA THR A 203 14.93 1.34 -8.44
C THR A 203 15.73 0.06 -8.21
N VAL A 204 15.86 -0.80 -9.24
CA VAL A 204 16.60 -2.06 -9.10
C VAL A 204 18.08 -1.87 -8.75
N LEU A 205 18.68 -0.71 -9.07
CA LEU A 205 20.05 -0.38 -8.68
C LEU A 205 20.15 -0.13 -7.17
N TYR A 206 19.15 0.53 -6.59
CA TYR A 206 19.06 0.78 -5.16
C TYR A 206 18.78 -0.52 -4.39
N GLU A 207 17.86 -1.35 -4.87
CA GLU A 207 17.48 -2.61 -4.21
C GLU A 207 18.65 -3.61 -4.13
N VAL A 208 19.48 -3.70 -5.17
CA VAL A 208 20.71 -4.52 -5.14
C VAL A 208 21.88 -3.82 -4.45
N ARG A 209 21.68 -2.60 -3.96
CA ARG A 209 22.70 -1.75 -3.30
C ARG A 209 23.95 -1.60 -4.14
N ALA A 210 23.75 -1.34 -5.44
CA ALA A 210 24.84 -1.23 -6.39
C ALA A 210 25.81 -0.09 -5.97
N SER A 211 27.11 -0.40 -6.00
CA SER A 211 28.19 0.51 -5.64
C SER A 211 28.85 1.11 -6.88
N TYR A 212 29.60 2.18 -6.70
CA TYR A 212 30.35 2.82 -7.80
C TYR A 212 31.26 1.79 -8.48
N LEU A 213 31.21 1.76 -9.82
CA LEU A 213 31.91 0.80 -10.70
C LEU A 213 31.39 -0.64 -10.69
N ASP A 214 30.35 -0.98 -9.93
CA ASP A 214 29.72 -2.30 -10.04
C ASP A 214 29.23 -2.53 -11.48
N GLU A 215 29.54 -3.70 -12.01
CA GLU A 215 28.94 -4.21 -13.23
C GLU A 215 27.74 -5.09 -12.86
N LEU A 216 26.63 -4.92 -13.57
CA LEU A 216 25.40 -5.65 -13.29
C LEU A 216 24.58 -5.87 -14.56
N SER A 217 23.84 -6.97 -14.57
CA SER A 217 22.84 -7.23 -15.60
C SER A 217 21.48 -6.74 -15.14
N ILE A 218 20.78 -5.99 -15.98
CA ILE A 218 19.38 -5.60 -15.79
C ILE A 218 18.54 -6.37 -16.79
N GLY A 219 17.62 -7.18 -16.28
CA GLY A 219 16.62 -7.90 -17.06
C GLY A 219 15.33 -7.10 -17.12
N GLU A 220 14.72 -7.06 -18.30
CA GLU A 220 13.36 -6.57 -18.56
C GLU A 220 12.43 -7.79 -18.57
N PHE A 221 11.33 -7.70 -17.83
CA PHE A 221 10.37 -8.75 -17.58
C PHE A 221 8.97 -8.32 -17.98
N HIS A 222 8.22 -9.28 -18.51
CA HIS A 222 6.82 -9.15 -18.87
C HIS A 222 6.02 -10.35 -18.37
N LEU A 223 4.73 -10.15 -18.14
CA LEU A 223 3.81 -11.26 -18.01
C LEU A 223 3.79 -12.04 -19.34
N LEU A 224 3.78 -13.37 -19.28
CA LEU A 224 3.68 -14.22 -20.47
C LEU A 224 2.51 -13.80 -21.36
N SER A 225 2.76 -13.71 -22.66
CA SER A 225 1.77 -13.21 -23.63
C SER A 225 0.50 -14.06 -23.71
N GLU A 226 0.54 -15.35 -23.37
CA GLU A 226 -0.65 -16.20 -23.28
C GLU A 226 -1.57 -15.88 -22.08
N LYS A 227 -1.09 -15.09 -21.10
CA LYS A 227 -1.90 -14.62 -19.97
C LYS A 227 -2.46 -13.25 -20.31
N ASN A 228 -3.78 -13.09 -20.24
CA ASN A 228 -4.41 -11.77 -20.42
C ASN A 228 -4.00 -10.80 -19.30
N ALA A 229 -4.08 -11.27 -18.05
CA ALA A 229 -3.64 -10.54 -16.88
C ALA A 229 -3.50 -11.49 -15.69
N ILE A 230 -2.75 -11.06 -14.67
CA ILE A 230 -2.75 -11.67 -13.33
C ILE A 230 -3.08 -10.61 -12.29
N ARG A 231 -3.57 -11.09 -11.15
CA ARG A 231 -4.05 -10.26 -10.05
C ARG A 231 -3.04 -10.29 -8.91
N ILE A 232 -2.61 -9.12 -8.44
CA ILE A 232 -1.70 -8.98 -7.32
C ILE A 232 -2.27 -8.03 -6.26
N VAL A 233 -1.84 -8.19 -5.01
CA VAL A 233 -2.21 -7.29 -3.91
C VAL A 233 -1.32 -6.05 -3.97
N ASP A 234 -1.93 -4.87 -4.06
CA ASP A 234 -1.20 -3.60 -4.12
C ASP A 234 -1.24 -2.87 -2.78
N PHE A 235 -0.11 -2.84 -2.09
CA PHE A 235 0.08 -2.11 -0.83
C PHE A 235 0.42 -0.62 -1.04
N THR A 236 0.43 -0.16 -2.29
CA THR A 236 0.66 1.24 -2.68
C THR A 236 -0.60 1.93 -3.16
N GLU A 237 -1.70 1.19 -3.28
CA GLU A 237 -2.98 1.71 -3.74
C GLU A 237 -3.53 2.76 -2.76
N ASP A 238 -3.92 3.92 -3.29
CA ASP A 238 -4.72 4.88 -2.53
C ASP A 238 -6.21 4.55 -2.67
N THR A 239 -6.76 3.97 -1.60
CA THR A 239 -8.14 3.51 -1.53
C THR A 239 -9.09 4.68 -1.20
N PRO A 240 -10.01 5.06 -2.10
CA PRO A 240 -11.02 6.07 -1.81
C PRO A 240 -11.82 5.72 -0.57
N LEU A 241 -12.15 6.72 0.23
CA LEU A 241 -13.07 6.55 1.35
C LEU A 241 -14.53 6.58 0.85
N PHE A 242 -14.83 7.43 -0.12
CA PHE A 242 -16.18 7.53 -0.68
C PHE A 242 -16.42 6.41 -1.69
N GLN A 243 -17.12 5.37 -1.27
CA GLN A 243 -17.46 4.22 -2.11
C GLN A 243 -18.93 3.84 -1.90
N PRO A 244 -19.87 4.32 -2.72
CA PRO A 244 -21.32 4.11 -2.50
C PRO A 244 -21.74 2.63 -2.38
N ASP A 245 -21.00 1.72 -3.02
CA ASP A 245 -21.32 0.29 -3.07
C ASP A 245 -20.57 -0.55 -2.02
N GLN A 246 -19.72 0.06 -1.17
CA GLN A 246 -18.96 -0.65 -0.13
C GLN A 246 -19.25 -0.09 1.26
N LYS A 247 -19.28 -0.98 2.26
CA LYS A 247 -19.37 -0.55 3.66
C LYS A 247 -18.12 0.24 4.04
N ILE A 248 -18.32 1.43 4.62
CA ILE A 248 -17.21 2.31 5.01
C ILE A 248 -16.34 1.66 6.08
N GLU A 249 -16.94 0.94 7.03
CA GLU A 249 -16.22 0.19 8.07
C GLU A 249 -15.22 -0.82 7.46
N THR A 250 -15.64 -1.58 6.45
CA THR A 250 -14.80 -2.54 5.73
C THR A 250 -13.64 -1.84 5.04
N THR A 251 -13.91 -0.71 4.40
CA THR A 251 -12.91 0.12 3.73
C THR A 251 -11.86 0.64 4.73
N ILE A 252 -12.30 1.12 5.90
CA ILE A 252 -11.40 1.58 6.97
C ILE A 252 -10.54 0.44 7.49
N LYS A 253 -11.14 -0.70 7.86
CA LYS A 253 -10.41 -1.87 8.37
C LYS A 253 -9.34 -2.33 7.37
N SER A 254 -9.74 -2.50 6.11
CA SER A 254 -8.84 -2.94 5.03
C SER A 254 -7.68 -1.97 4.81
N ARG A 255 -7.95 -0.65 4.67
CA ARG A 255 -6.91 0.36 4.45
C ARG A 255 -5.91 0.40 5.61
N LEU A 256 -6.39 0.50 6.85
CA LEU A 256 -5.50 0.62 8.03
C LEU A 256 -4.63 -0.63 8.23
N LEU A 257 -5.17 -1.83 7.96
CA LEU A 257 -4.41 -3.07 7.98
C LEU A 257 -3.33 -3.06 6.89
N ARG A 258 -3.70 -2.74 5.64
CA ARG A 258 -2.76 -2.63 4.52
C ARG A 258 -1.66 -1.62 4.80
N ASP A 259 -1.99 -0.42 5.27
CA ASP A 259 -1.01 0.62 5.62
C ASP A 259 -0.03 0.13 6.69
N THR A 260 -0.53 -0.66 7.65
CA THR A 260 0.30 -1.23 8.70
C THR A 260 1.29 -2.26 8.18
N ILE A 261 0.84 -3.17 7.32
CA ILE A 261 1.71 -4.16 6.68
C ILE A 261 2.66 -3.51 5.67
N SER A 262 2.17 -2.53 4.90
CA SER A 262 2.93 -1.78 3.91
C SER A 262 4.14 -1.08 4.53
N ARG A 263 3.98 -0.52 5.74
CA ARG A 263 5.10 0.05 6.51
C ARG A 263 6.18 -0.97 6.83
N ASP A 264 5.83 -2.21 7.15
CA ASP A 264 6.82 -3.27 7.42
C ASP A 264 7.44 -3.81 6.12
N LEU A 265 6.65 -3.95 5.04
CA LEU A 265 7.15 -4.29 3.70
C LEU A 265 8.10 -3.22 3.15
N SER A 266 7.86 -1.95 3.46
CA SER A 266 8.65 -0.82 2.96
C SER A 266 9.72 -0.33 3.96
N LYS A 267 9.92 -1.02 5.09
CA LYS A 267 10.92 -0.64 6.09
C LYS A 267 12.34 -0.89 5.55
N PRO A 268 13.23 0.11 5.41
CA PRO A 268 14.60 -0.13 4.95
C PRO A 268 15.31 -1.07 5.92
N MET A 269 15.93 -2.14 5.40
CA MET A 269 16.71 -3.01 6.26
C MET A 269 18.14 -2.51 6.45
N ARG A 270 18.56 -2.56 7.70
CA ARG A 270 19.91 -2.24 8.14
C ARG A 270 20.78 -3.47 8.00
N ARG A 271 22.11 -3.25 7.94
CA ARG A 271 23.08 -4.37 7.82
C ARG A 271 23.06 -5.32 9.01
N TYR A 272 22.52 -4.89 10.15
CA TYR A 272 22.45 -5.65 11.40
C TYR A 272 21.02 -6.12 11.73
N ASP A 273 20.05 -5.88 10.85
CA ASP A 273 18.72 -6.46 11.01
C ASP A 273 18.80 -7.97 10.74
N THR A 274 17.99 -8.75 11.45
CA THR A 274 18.09 -10.22 11.45
C THR A 274 17.12 -10.85 10.46
N GLU A 275 17.37 -12.09 10.04
CA GLU A 275 16.38 -12.84 9.23
C GLU A 275 15.03 -13.00 9.95
N VAL A 276 15.03 -12.97 11.29
CA VAL A 276 13.82 -13.00 12.12
C VAL A 276 12.91 -11.79 11.86
N ASP A 277 13.47 -10.66 11.46
CA ASP A 277 12.69 -9.45 11.16
C ASP A 277 11.84 -9.57 9.90
N TYR A 278 12.16 -10.50 9.00
CA TYR A 278 11.38 -10.80 7.80
C TYR A 278 10.23 -11.76 8.04
N ILE A 279 10.22 -12.52 9.15
CA ILE A 279 9.24 -13.59 9.35
C ILE A 279 7.80 -13.09 9.23
N PRO A 280 7.39 -11.94 9.80
CA PRO A 280 6.03 -11.48 9.63
C PRO A 280 5.68 -11.13 8.18
N THR A 281 6.58 -10.45 7.46
CA THR A 281 6.33 -10.08 6.07
C THR A 281 6.35 -11.30 5.15
N GLN A 282 7.12 -12.34 5.48
CA GLN A 282 7.07 -13.64 4.80
C GLN A 282 5.74 -14.34 5.06
N PHE A 283 5.30 -14.41 6.31
CA PHE A 283 4.02 -14.99 6.69
C PHE A 283 2.86 -14.36 5.93
N ILE A 284 2.77 -13.02 5.91
CA ILE A 284 1.65 -12.36 5.21
C ILE A 284 1.69 -12.58 3.70
N CYS A 285 2.88 -12.72 3.09
CA CYS A 285 2.99 -13.05 1.67
C CYS A 285 2.51 -14.48 1.37
N GLU A 286 2.86 -15.45 2.21
CA GLU A 286 2.33 -16.81 2.09
C GLU A 286 0.82 -16.88 2.37
N PHE A 287 0.34 -16.15 3.38
CA PHE A 287 -1.09 -16.01 3.65
C PHE A 287 -1.83 -15.47 2.42
N ILE A 288 -1.34 -14.38 1.82
CA ILE A 288 -1.91 -13.82 0.60
C ILE A 288 -1.89 -14.86 -0.53
N LYS A 289 -0.75 -15.50 -0.76
CA LYS A 289 -0.61 -16.54 -1.81
C LYS A 289 -1.63 -17.67 -1.66
N VAL A 290 -1.86 -18.14 -0.43
CA VAL A 290 -2.73 -19.30 -0.15
C VAL A 290 -4.21 -18.92 -0.10
N TYR A 291 -4.56 -17.83 0.59
CA TYR A 291 -5.95 -17.55 0.96
C TYR A 291 -6.66 -16.54 0.03
N THR A 292 -5.93 -15.77 -0.78
CA THR A 292 -6.55 -14.74 -1.65
C THR A 292 -6.56 -15.12 -3.13
N GLY A 293 -5.74 -16.10 -3.53
CA GLY A 293 -5.52 -16.45 -4.94
C GLY A 293 -4.68 -15.42 -5.73
N ALA A 294 -4.15 -14.38 -5.08
CA ALA A 294 -3.26 -13.41 -5.73
C ALA A 294 -1.96 -14.08 -6.18
N SER A 295 -1.45 -13.65 -7.34
CA SER A 295 -0.21 -14.15 -7.95
C SER A 295 1.06 -13.43 -7.45
N GLY A 296 0.91 -12.43 -6.59
CA GLY A 296 2.00 -11.62 -6.10
C GLY A 296 1.55 -10.43 -5.27
N ILE A 297 2.51 -9.57 -4.93
CA ILE A 297 2.30 -8.31 -4.21
C ILE A 297 3.07 -7.16 -4.87
N ARG A 298 2.59 -5.93 -4.67
CA ARG A 298 3.26 -4.67 -5.03
C ARG A 298 3.37 -3.79 -3.78
N PHE A 299 4.53 -3.17 -3.55
CA PHE A 299 4.77 -2.28 -2.41
C PHE A 299 5.87 -1.26 -2.74
N SER A 300 5.90 -0.13 -2.05
CA SER A 300 6.85 0.95 -2.34
C SER A 300 8.29 0.57 -2.01
N SER A 301 9.24 1.02 -2.82
CA SER A 301 10.66 0.82 -2.52
C SER A 301 11.07 1.68 -1.33
N SER A 302 11.74 1.04 -0.38
CA SER A 302 12.31 1.70 0.80
C SER A 302 13.53 2.57 0.49
N LEU A 303 14.17 2.36 -0.66
CA LEU A 303 15.43 3.00 -1.05
C LEU A 303 15.27 3.99 -2.21
N HIS A 304 14.18 3.88 -2.98
CA HIS A 304 13.88 4.76 -4.10
C HIS A 304 12.38 5.08 -4.13
N PRO A 305 11.92 6.15 -3.46
CA PRO A 305 10.50 6.44 -3.26
C PRO A 305 9.65 6.57 -4.54
N GLU A 306 10.27 6.86 -5.69
CA GLU A 306 9.58 6.97 -6.98
C GLU A 306 9.28 5.62 -7.65
N GLY A 307 9.76 4.51 -7.09
CA GLY A 307 9.53 3.18 -7.65
C GLY A 307 8.94 2.19 -6.67
N ASN A 308 8.29 1.17 -7.22
CA ASN A 308 7.65 0.12 -6.46
C ASN A 308 8.31 -1.22 -6.77
N ASN A 309 8.39 -2.05 -5.75
CA ASN A 309 8.78 -3.43 -5.86
C ASN A 309 7.55 -4.27 -6.16
N VAL A 310 7.73 -5.27 -7.03
CA VAL A 310 6.73 -6.26 -7.39
C VAL A 310 7.32 -7.63 -7.10
N VAL A 311 6.63 -8.44 -6.30
CA VAL A 311 7.03 -9.80 -6.00
C VAL A 311 6.00 -10.74 -6.60
N ILE A 312 6.43 -11.59 -7.53
CA ILE A 312 5.60 -12.62 -8.13
C ILE A 312 5.87 -13.94 -7.43
N PHE A 313 4.80 -14.59 -6.96
CA PHE A 313 4.89 -15.83 -6.17
C PHE A 313 5.22 -17.07 -6.98
N ASP A 314 4.97 -17.01 -8.29
CA ASP A 314 5.32 -18.04 -9.27
C ASP A 314 6.01 -17.39 -10.47
N GLN A 315 7.32 -17.64 -10.60
CA GLN A 315 8.12 -17.03 -11.64
C GLN A 315 7.73 -17.49 -13.05
N ASP A 316 7.07 -18.64 -13.19
CA ASP A 316 6.69 -19.21 -14.48
C ASP A 316 5.54 -18.42 -15.14
N LEU A 317 4.99 -17.43 -14.43
CA LEU A 317 4.06 -16.44 -15.00
C LEU A 317 4.78 -15.36 -15.82
N MET A 318 6.10 -15.22 -15.65
CA MET A 318 6.89 -14.11 -16.17
C MET A 318 7.96 -14.60 -17.14
N GLU A 319 8.27 -13.79 -18.14
CA GLU A 319 9.40 -14.01 -19.03
C GLU A 319 10.38 -12.83 -19.00
N CYS A 320 11.68 -13.15 -19.07
CA CYS A 320 12.73 -12.14 -19.24
C CYS A 320 13.05 -11.96 -20.73
N THR A 321 12.58 -10.86 -21.32
CA THR A 321 12.63 -10.63 -22.78
C THR A 321 13.94 -9.99 -23.23
N LYS A 322 14.64 -9.30 -22.33
CA LYS A 322 15.87 -8.57 -22.65
C LYS A 322 16.78 -8.48 -21.43
N VAL A 323 18.08 -8.62 -21.63
CA VAL A 323 19.10 -8.36 -20.60
C VAL A 323 20.13 -7.36 -21.09
N THR A 324 20.42 -6.35 -20.29
CA THR A 324 21.40 -5.31 -20.60
C THR A 324 22.50 -5.26 -19.54
N LEU A 325 23.76 -5.28 -19.97
CA LEU A 325 24.91 -5.03 -19.09
C LEU A 325 25.02 -3.53 -18.80
N LYS A 326 25.17 -3.17 -17.53
CA LYS A 326 25.36 -1.80 -17.07
C LYS A 326 26.54 -1.73 -16.11
N LYS A 327 27.17 -0.57 -16.06
CA LYS A 327 28.17 -0.21 -15.07
C LYS A 327 27.68 1.01 -14.30
N VAL A 328 27.71 0.94 -12.97
CA VAL A 328 27.32 2.07 -12.13
C VAL A 328 28.35 3.18 -12.24
N SER A 329 27.90 4.35 -12.69
CA SER A 329 28.76 5.54 -12.87
C SER A 329 28.54 6.63 -11.82
N LEU A 330 27.46 6.55 -11.03
CA LEU A 330 27.12 7.55 -10.02
C LEU A 330 26.39 6.87 -8.85
N VAL A 331 26.70 7.29 -7.62
CA VAL A 331 25.97 6.92 -6.39
C VAL A 331 25.74 8.18 -5.58
N ASN A 332 24.47 8.47 -5.26
CA ASN A 332 24.08 9.63 -4.45
C ASN A 332 23.93 9.20 -2.99
N LEU A 333 24.80 9.67 -2.11
CA LEU A 333 24.77 9.37 -0.68
C LEU A 333 24.56 10.64 0.13
N GLY A 334 23.67 10.57 1.12
CA GLY A 334 23.48 11.58 2.16
C GLY A 334 23.58 10.94 3.53
N SER A 335 23.87 11.74 4.56
CA SER A 335 23.94 11.29 5.95
C SER A 335 23.32 12.32 6.88
N THR A 336 22.75 11.85 7.99
CA THR A 336 22.23 12.68 9.09
C THR A 336 22.97 12.32 10.37
N GLU A 337 23.27 13.33 11.20
CA GLU A 337 23.81 13.10 12.55
C GLU A 337 22.73 12.43 13.43
N LEU A 338 23.12 11.38 14.15
CA LEU A 338 22.26 10.77 15.18
C LEU A 338 22.44 11.57 16.47
N LYS A 339 21.35 12.13 17.01
CA LYS A 339 21.35 12.83 18.29
C LYS A 339 21.18 11.88 19.47
#